data_AF-A0A396I7T2-F1
#
_entry.id   AF-A0A396I7T2-F1
#
_cell.length_a   1.000
_cell.length_b   1.000
_cell.length_c   1.000
_cell.angle_alpha   90.00
_cell.angle_beta   90.00
_cell.angle_gamma   90.00
#
_symmetry.space_group_name_H-M   'P 1'
#
loop_
_entity.id
_entity.type
_entity.pdbx_description
1 polymer ?
#
loop_
_entity_poly.entity_id
_entity_poly.type
_entity_poly.pdbx_seq_one_letter_code
_entity_poly.pdbx_strand_id
1 'polypeptide(L)' 'MQRMEHMTKIQFCVYVLIIFLSLFLVVTCGKVYECYNYIDCPVGCRACYMRCIDGQCIPFIKKLI' A
#
# COMPACT_ATOMS: atom_id res chain seq x y z
N MET A 1 -5.84 28.50 25.23
CA MET A 1 -6.11 27.04 25.16
C MET A 1 -6.64 26.55 23.80
N GLN A 2 -6.93 27.42 22.81
CA GLN A 2 -7.37 26.99 21.46
C GLN A 2 -6.30 26.30 20.59
N ARG A 3 -5.00 26.53 20.87
CA ARG A 3 -3.90 25.96 20.06
C ARG A 3 -3.73 24.45 20.28
N MET A 4 -4.10 23.93 21.46
CA MET A 4 -4.00 22.50 21.78
C MET A 4 -5.09 21.67 21.08
N GLU A 5 -6.33 22.17 21.03
CA GLU A 5 -7.45 21.48 20.36
C GLU A 5 -7.19 21.24 18.86
N HIS A 6 -6.55 22.21 18.18
CA HIS A 6 -6.19 22.08 16.78
C HIS A 6 -5.13 21.01 16.52
N MET A 7 -4.11 20.88 17.39
CA MET A 7 -3.09 19.83 17.27
C MET A 7 -3.70 18.43 17.42
N THR A 8 -4.56 18.24 18.42
CA THR A 8 -5.25 16.96 18.64
C THR A 8 -6.14 16.57 17.46
N LYS A 9 -6.79 17.55 16.82
CA LYS A 9 -7.66 17.31 15.66
C LYS A 9 -6.87 16.89 14.42
N ILE A 10 -5.71 17.52 14.20
CA ILE A 10 -4.79 17.15 13.11
C ILE A 10 -4.22 15.75 13.36
N GLN A 11 -3.77 15.46 14.59
CA GLN A 11 -3.26 14.13 14.95
C GLN A 11 -4.32 13.04 14.71
N PHE A 12 -5.57 13.29 15.11
CA PHE A 12 -6.66 12.35 14.88
C PHE A 12 -6.90 12.12 13.38
N CYS A 13 -6.93 13.20 12.58
CA CYS A 13 -7.08 13.10 11.14
C CYS A 13 -5.98 12.25 10.49
N VAL A 14 -4.71 12.52 10.85
CA VAL A 14 -3.55 11.76 10.35
C VAL A 14 -3.66 10.28 10.73
N TYR A 15 -4.07 10.00 11.97
CA TYR A 15 -4.22 8.62 12.45
C TYR A 15 -5.27 7.84 11.64
N VAL A 16 -6.44 8.44 11.41
CA VAL A 16 -7.50 7.85 10.57
C VAL A 16 -7.02 7.65 9.14
N LEU A 17 -6.26 8.60 8.59
CA LEU A 17 -5.72 8.53 7.23
C LEU A 17 -4.70 7.40 7.10
N ILE A 18 -3.83 7.21 8.09
CA ILE A 18 -2.88 6.09 8.15
C ILE A 18 -3.64 4.77 8.20
N ILE A 19 -4.64 4.62 9.07
CA ILE A 19 -5.46 3.39 9.16
C ILE A 19 -6.13 3.10 7.81
N PHE A 20 -6.74 4.11 7.19
CA PHE A 20 -7.40 3.97 5.89
C PHE A 20 -6.41 3.52 4.80
N LEU A 21 -5.24 4.16 4.71
CA LEU A 21 -4.20 3.79 3.74
C LEU A 21 -3.65 2.39 4.00
N SER A 22 -3.48 2.02 5.27
CA SER A 22 -3.00 0.69 5.67
C SER A 22 -3.97 -0.41 5.23
N LEU A 23 -5.25 -0.24 5.54
CA LEU A 23 -6.31 -1.17 5.14
C LEU A 23 -6.45 -1.22 3.62
N PHE A 24 -6.37 -0.06 2.95
CA PHE A 24 -6.40 0.02 1.50
C PHE A 24 -5.24 -0.77 0.87
N LEU A 25 -4.03 -0.64 1.40
CA LEU A 25 -2.85 -1.41 0.98
C LEU A 25 -3.05 -2.92 1.20
N VAL A 26 -3.61 -3.33 2.34
CA VAL A 26 -3.89 -4.75 2.61
C VAL A 26 -4.94 -5.31 1.64
N VAL A 27 -6.00 -4.56 1.33
CA VAL A 27 -7.05 -5.02 0.40
C VAL A 27 -6.56 -5.05 -1.04
N THR A 28 -5.76 -4.07 -1.46
CA THR A 28 -5.31 -3.93 -2.86
C THR A 28 -4.03 -4.71 -3.18
N CYS A 29 -3.13 -4.86 -2.20
CA CYS A 29 -1.82 -5.50 -2.37
C CYS A 29 -1.58 -6.71 -1.46
N GLY A 30 -2.42 -6.95 -0.45
CA GLY A 30 -2.21 -8.02 0.54
C GLY A 30 -2.67 -9.41 0.08
N LYS A 31 -3.26 -9.53 -1.11
CA LYS A 31 -3.49 -10.85 -1.70
C LYS A 31 -2.16 -11.39 -2.22
N VAL A 32 -1.63 -12.38 -1.49
CA VAL A 32 -0.50 -13.18 -1.96
C VAL A 32 -1.01 -14.04 -3.11
N TYR A 33 -0.61 -13.66 -4.31
CA TYR A 33 -0.83 -14.49 -5.49
C TYR A 33 0.41 -15.36 -5.68
N GLU A 34 0.21 -16.67 -5.80
CA GLU A 34 1.25 -17.55 -6.26
C GLU A 34 1.58 -17.26 -7.72
N CYS A 35 2.85 -17.30 -8.07
CA CYS A 35 3.32 -17.05 -9.43
C CYS A 35 4.51 -17.95 -9.75
N TYR A 36 4.66 -18.28 -11.04
CA TYR A 36 5.88 -18.91 -11.56
C TYR A 36 6.67 -17.90 -12.39
N ASN A 37 5.96 -17.03 -13.11
CA ASN A 37 6.49 -15.90 -13.87
C ASN A 37 5.78 -14.60 -13.49
N TYR A 38 6.41 -13.46 -13.81
CA TYR A 38 5.84 -12.14 -13.55
C TYR A 38 4.50 -11.89 -14.28
N ILE A 39 4.22 -12.67 -15.33
CA ILE A 39 3.01 -12.58 -16.16
C ILE A 39 1.79 -13.15 -15.42
N ASP A 40 2.03 -14.08 -14.49
CA ASP A 40 0.99 -14.70 -13.66
C ASP A 40 0.47 -13.72 -12.60
N CYS A 41 1.23 -12.67 -12.32
CA CYS A 41 0.83 -11.65 -11.37
C CYS A 41 -0.28 -10.78 -11.96
N PRO A 42 -1.39 -10.58 -11.23
CA PRO A 42 -2.44 -9.68 -11.67
C PRO A 42 -1.82 -8.30 -11.88
N VAL A 43 -2.22 -7.63 -12.95
CA VAL A 43 -1.79 -6.26 -13.26
C VAL A 43 -2.50 -5.30 -12.30
N GLY A 44 -2.14 -5.36 -11.02
CA GLY A 44 -2.71 -4.58 -9.95
C GLY A 44 -2.05 -3.21 -9.84
N CYS A 45 -2.87 -2.15 -10.03
CA CYS A 45 -2.50 -0.73 -10.01
C CYS A 45 -1.53 -0.29 -11.11
N ARG A 46 -1.93 0.68 -11.96
CA ARG A 46 -1.09 1.28 -13.03
C ARG A 46 0.28 1.79 -12.57
N ALA A 47 0.48 2.00 -11.27
CA ALA A 47 1.72 2.50 -10.67
C ALA A 47 2.54 1.41 -9.94
N CYS A 48 2.00 0.21 -9.75
CA CYS A 48 2.65 -0.87 -9.03
C CYS A 48 3.04 -1.97 -10.04
N TYR A 49 4.31 -2.01 -10.42
CA TYR A 49 4.82 -3.17 -11.14
C TYR A 49 4.87 -4.34 -10.15
N MET A 50 4.26 -5.47 -10.45
CA MET A 50 4.43 -6.68 -9.64
C MET A 50 5.59 -7.50 -10.18
N ARG A 51 6.37 -8.10 -9.28
CA ARG A 51 7.39 -9.10 -9.61
C ARG A 51 7.04 -10.40 -8.94
N CYS A 52 7.35 -11.50 -9.62
CA CYS A 52 7.34 -12.81 -9.00
C CYS A 52 8.67 -13.02 -8.26
N ILE A 53 8.62 -13.13 -6.93
CA ILE A 53 9.78 -13.35 -6.07
C ILE A 53 9.40 -14.49 -5.12
N ASP A 54 10.22 -15.54 -5.06
CA ASP A 54 9.99 -16.72 -4.22
C ASP A 54 8.60 -17.35 -4.39
N GLY A 55 8.11 -17.37 -5.63
CA GLY A 55 6.80 -17.92 -5.96
C GLY A 55 5.61 -17.02 -5.59
N GLN A 56 5.85 -15.78 -5.18
CA GLN A 56 4.81 -14.83 -4.78
C GLN A 56 4.88 -13.52 -5.56
N CYS A 57 3.72 -12.96 -5.88
CA CYS A 57 3.60 -11.65 -6.50
C CYS A 57 3.81 -10.54 -5.48
N ILE A 58 4.97 -9.88 -5.56
CA ILE A 58 5.34 -8.78 -4.67
C ILE A 58 5.26 -7.44 -5.43
N PRO A 59 4.63 -6.40 -4.87
CA PRO A 59 4.65 -5.07 -5.46
C PRO A 59 6.07 -4.50 -5.45
N PHE A 60 6.57 -4.17 -6.62
CA PHE A 60 7.86 -3.56 -6.87
C PHE A 60 7.65 -2.08 -7.25
N ILE A 61 7.89 -1.19 -6.31
CA ILE A 61 7.96 0.24 -6.60
C ILE A 61 9.25 0.45 -7.40
N LYS A 62 9.14 0.73 -8.69
CA LYS A 62 10.29 1.15 -9.51
C LYS A 62 10.78 2.46 -8.90
N LYS A 63 11.90 2.41 -8.17
CA LYS A 63 12.58 3.60 -7.66
C LYS A 63 12.77 4.53 -8.86
N LEU A 64 12.04 5.65 -8.89
CA LEU A 64 12.32 6.74 -9.83
C LEU A 64 13.70 7.24 -9.41
N ILE A 65 14.73 6.79 -10.13
CA ILE A 65 16.01 7.49 -10.22
C ILE A 65 15.81 8.59 -11.24
#